data_AF-B5JIK2-F1
#
_entry.id   AF-B5JIK2-F1
#
_cell.length_a   1.000
_cell.length_b   1.000
_cell.length_c   1.000
_cell.angle_alpha   90.00
_cell.angle_beta   90.00
_cell.angle_gamma   90.00
#
_symmetry.space_group_name_H-M   'P 1'
#
loop_
_entity.id
_entity.type
_entity.pdbx_description
1 polymer ?
#
loop_
_entity_poly.entity_id
_entity_poly.type
_entity_poly.pdbx_seq_one_letter_code
_entity_poly.pdbx_strand_id
1 'polypeptide(L)'
;MGLVVQSHGVSVELLAPMFSNEVDELPSFVITLENRGSEGIYFLPEHVRVLSGEQAVHKYTPSELSERIQEESQREAEEYSGQQAEVFLQSDAARQDPSMALATISAAKNANRAAAVREAQEKRLRELSNLIVPVHIEPGRAVRGVLKVDANDILPDTPLRVFLTLEGESYEFVFDVGSK
;
A
#
# COMPACT_ATOMS: atom_id res chain seq x y z
N MET A 1 22.00 -35.99 -18.30
CA MET A 1 21.70 -34.59 -17.92
C MET A 1 20.23 -34.55 -17.55
N GLY A 2 19.90 -34.41 -16.27
CA GLY A 2 18.51 -34.29 -15.82
C GLY A 2 18.01 -32.87 -16.08
N LEU A 3 16.85 -32.71 -16.71
CA LEU A 3 16.14 -31.44 -16.74
C LEU A 3 15.69 -31.13 -15.31
N VAL A 4 16.17 -30.05 -14.73
CA VAL A 4 15.56 -29.51 -13.51
C VAL A 4 14.23 -28.91 -13.95
N VAL A 5 13.15 -29.64 -13.72
CA VAL A 5 11.79 -29.12 -13.95
C VAL A 5 11.48 -28.21 -12.78
N GLN A 6 11.28 -26.91 -13.02
CA GLN A 6 10.77 -26.00 -11.99
C GLN A 6 9.38 -26.48 -11.57
N SER A 7 9.21 -26.67 -10.27
CA SER A 7 7.99 -27.23 -9.69
C SER A 7 6.89 -26.18 -9.62
N HIS A 8 7.23 -24.90 -9.77
CA HIS A 8 6.33 -23.78 -9.59
C HIS A 8 6.48 -22.73 -10.70
N GLY A 9 5.38 -22.06 -11.03
CA GLY A 9 5.38 -20.86 -11.86
C GLY A 9 5.34 -19.63 -10.97
N VAL A 10 6.27 -18.70 -11.16
CA VAL A 10 6.29 -17.44 -10.41
C VAL A 10 6.43 -16.30 -11.41
N SER A 11 5.56 -15.30 -11.30
CA SER A 11 5.72 -14.02 -11.99
C SER A 11 5.55 -12.86 -11.03
N VAL A 12 6.33 -11.80 -11.27
CA VAL A 12 6.25 -10.55 -10.54
C VAL A 12 6.19 -9.42 -11.55
N GLU A 13 5.23 -8.53 -11.38
CA GLU A 13 5.02 -7.36 -12.24
C GLU A 13 4.98 -6.10 -11.36
N LEU A 14 5.77 -5.09 -11.73
CA LEU A 14 5.70 -3.78 -11.10
C LEU A 14 4.50 -3.00 -11.68
N LEU A 15 3.57 -2.55 -10.83
CA LEU A 15 2.35 -1.87 -11.28
C LEU A 15 2.62 -0.50 -11.89
N ALA A 16 3.59 0.23 -11.35
CA ALA A 16 4.00 1.52 -11.87
C ALA A 16 5.52 1.72 -11.66
N PRO A 17 6.26 2.11 -12.70
CA PRO A 17 7.69 2.42 -12.59
C PRO A 17 7.97 3.77 -11.90
N MET A 18 6.92 4.57 -11.72
CA MET A 18 6.93 5.86 -11.05
C MET A 18 5.92 5.82 -9.90
N PHE A 19 6.37 6.15 -8.70
CA PHE A 19 5.59 6.05 -7.46
C PHE A 19 5.91 7.23 -6.53
N SER A 20 5.11 7.38 -5.48
CA SER A 20 5.33 8.35 -4.43
C SER A 20 5.05 7.74 -3.05
N ASN A 21 5.07 8.58 -2.02
CA ASN A 21 4.73 8.17 -0.65
C ASN A 21 3.23 8.25 -0.35
N GLU A 22 2.40 8.66 -1.30
CA GLU A 22 0.95 8.63 -1.13
C GLU A 22 0.46 7.18 -1.17
N VAL A 23 -0.48 6.80 -0.29
CA VAL A 23 -0.93 5.39 -0.18
C VAL A 23 -1.39 4.80 -1.52
N ASP A 24 -2.04 5.60 -2.36
CA ASP A 24 -2.57 5.19 -3.67
C ASP A 24 -1.47 5.09 -4.75
N GLU A 25 -0.33 5.73 -4.52
CA GLU A 25 0.83 5.75 -5.41
C GLU A 25 2.02 4.95 -4.87
N LEU A 26 1.83 4.16 -3.81
CA LEU A 26 2.90 3.33 -3.25
C LEU A 26 3.44 2.34 -4.30
N PRO A 27 4.77 2.10 -4.32
CA PRO A 27 5.36 1.08 -5.15
C PRO A 27 4.74 -0.28 -4.84
N SER A 28 4.21 -0.92 -5.87
CA SER A 28 3.35 -2.10 -5.73
C SER A 28 3.72 -3.17 -6.75
N PHE A 29 3.93 -4.39 -6.28
CA PHE A 29 4.25 -5.56 -7.10
C PHE A 29 3.07 -6.53 -7.12
N VAL A 30 2.59 -6.89 -8.31
CA VAL A 30 1.68 -8.02 -8.48
C VAL A 30 2.51 -9.28 -8.50
N ILE A 31 2.23 -10.19 -7.57
CA ILE A 31 2.87 -11.49 -7.49
C ILE A 31 1.82 -12.54 -7.89
N THR A 32 2.16 -13.36 -8.88
CA THR A 32 1.37 -14.53 -9.26
C THR A 32 2.18 -15.78 -9.00
N LEU A 33 1.57 -16.73 -8.28
CA LEU A 33 2.17 -18.00 -7.91
C LEU A 33 1.30 -19.12 -8.44
N GLU A 34 1.91 -20.04 -9.17
CA GLU A 34 1.27 -21.22 -9.73
C GLU A 34 1.96 -22.47 -9.17
N ASN A 35 1.19 -23.33 -8.50
CA ASN A 35 1.72 -24.59 -8.02
C ASN A 35 1.63 -25.66 -9.13
N ARG A 36 2.74 -25.94 -9.81
CA ARG A 36 2.84 -26.99 -10.84
C ARG A 36 3.34 -28.34 -10.27
N GLY A 37 3.54 -28.40 -8.95
CA GLY A 37 3.97 -29.58 -8.23
C GLY A 37 2.82 -30.54 -7.93
N SER A 38 3.14 -31.63 -7.25
CA SER A 38 2.17 -32.67 -6.86
C SER A 38 1.61 -32.47 -5.44
N GLU A 39 2.23 -31.62 -4.62
CA GLU A 39 1.85 -31.37 -3.23
C GLU A 39 1.40 -29.92 -3.04
N GLY A 40 0.53 -29.68 -2.05
CA GLY A 40 0.11 -28.33 -1.69
C GLY A 40 1.27 -27.54 -1.09
N ILE A 41 1.35 -26.24 -1.41
CA ILE A 41 2.41 -25.36 -0.91
C ILE A 41 1.80 -24.25 -0.06
N TYR A 42 2.54 -23.84 0.97
CA TYR A 42 2.13 -22.76 1.84
C TYR A 42 2.99 -21.52 1.59
N PHE A 43 2.37 -20.48 1.07
CA PHE A 43 3.05 -19.23 0.79
C PHE A 43 2.81 -18.21 1.90
N LEU A 44 3.91 -17.58 2.32
CA LEU A 44 3.96 -16.52 3.31
C LEU A 44 4.55 -15.25 2.68
N PRO A 45 3.98 -14.05 2.92
CA PRO A 45 4.55 -12.79 2.42
C PRO A 45 6.02 -12.56 2.85
N GLU A 46 6.46 -13.18 3.94
CA GLU A 46 7.83 -13.20 4.45
C GLU A 46 8.81 -13.90 3.49
N HIS A 47 8.32 -14.80 2.64
CA HIS A 47 9.11 -15.46 1.60
C HIS A 47 9.51 -14.53 0.46
N VAL A 48 8.96 -13.31 0.42
CA VAL A 48 9.32 -12.27 -0.54
C VAL A 48 10.26 -11.28 0.13
N ARG A 49 11.37 -10.93 -0.51
CA ARG A 49 12.25 -9.84 -0.08
C ARG A 49 12.36 -8.85 -1.22
N VAL A 50 12.25 -7.57 -0.91
CA VAL A 50 12.44 -6.49 -1.87
C VAL A 50 13.68 -5.72 -1.46
N LEU A 51 14.60 -5.51 -2.40
CA LEU A 51 15.82 -4.74 -2.21
C LEU A 51 15.88 -3.57 -3.21
N SER A 52 16.45 -2.45 -2.79
CA SER A 52 16.85 -1.32 -3.64
C SER A 52 18.36 -1.21 -3.58
N GLY A 53 19.06 -1.64 -4.64
CA GLY A 53 20.48 -1.97 -4.49
C GLY A 53 20.66 -3.01 -3.37
N GLU A 54 21.52 -2.76 -2.40
CA GLU A 54 21.76 -3.67 -1.25
C GLU A 54 20.84 -3.40 -0.04
N GLN A 55 19.99 -2.37 -0.10
CA GLN A 55 19.10 -1.99 1.00
C GLN A 55 17.80 -2.79 0.96
N ALA A 56 17.39 -3.35 2.10
CA ALA A 56 16.07 -3.96 2.22
C ALA A 56 14.98 -2.88 2.23
N VAL A 57 13.94 -3.07 1.42
CA VAL A 57 12.78 -2.20 1.34
C VAL A 57 11.70 -2.75 2.25
N HIS A 58 11.14 -1.90 3.11
CA HIS A 58 10.04 -2.28 3.98
C HIS A 58 8.81 -2.67 3.18
N LYS A 59 8.15 -3.76 3.56
CA LYS A 59 6.91 -4.27 2.94
C LYS A 59 5.77 -4.04 3.92
N TYR A 60 4.69 -3.43 3.46
CA TYR A 60 3.54 -3.21 4.34
C TYR A 60 2.78 -4.50 4.60
N THR A 61 2.58 -4.79 5.89
CA THR A 61 1.55 -5.71 6.34
C THR A 61 0.16 -5.08 6.23
N PRO A 62 -0.93 -5.89 6.24
CA PRO A 62 -2.29 -5.36 6.27
C PRO A 62 -2.57 -4.42 7.46
N SER A 63 -1.94 -4.67 8.61
CA SER A 63 -2.05 -3.80 9.79
C SER A 63 -1.35 -2.46 9.58
N GLU A 64 -0.10 -2.46 9.12
CA GLU A 64 0.67 -1.22 8.92
C GLU A 64 0.03 -0.34 7.84
N LEU A 65 -0.44 -0.93 6.73
CA LEU A 65 -1.13 -0.17 5.69
C LEU A 65 -2.45 0.42 6.19
N SER A 66 -3.18 -0.33 7.03
CA SER A 66 -4.41 0.17 7.66
C SER A 66 -4.13 1.34 8.59
N GLU A 67 -3.06 1.29 9.38
CA GLU A 67 -2.66 2.37 10.28
C GLU A 67 -2.26 3.61 9.48
N ARG A 68 -1.45 3.46 8.43
CA ARG A 68 -1.05 4.56 7.55
C ARG A 68 -2.24 5.25 6.89
N ILE A 69 -3.21 4.48 6.36
CA ILE A 69 -4.45 5.04 5.79
C ILE A 69 -5.22 5.86 6.84
N GLN A 70 -5.31 5.33 8.06
CA GLN A 70 -6.02 6.01 9.14
C GLN A 70 -5.32 7.29 9.59
N GLU A 71 -3.99 7.31 9.62
CA GLU A 71 -3.19 8.51 9.93
C GLU A 71 -3.31 9.58 8.85
N GLU A 72 -3.24 9.19 7.57
CA GLU A 72 -3.37 10.09 6.43
C GLU A 72 -4.75 10.78 6.43
N SER A 73 -5.83 10.01 6.59
CA SER A 73 -7.18 10.57 6.63
C SER A 73 -7.44 11.43 7.87
N GLN A 74 -6.77 11.17 8.99
CA GLN A 74 -6.83 12.07 10.15
C GLN A 74 -6.13 13.40 9.87
N ARG A 75 -4.95 13.36 9.25
CA ARG A 75 -4.21 14.57 8.87
C ARG A 75 -5.01 15.42 7.89
N GLU A 76 -5.58 14.81 6.84
CA GLU A 76 -6.43 15.52 5.88
C GLU A 76 -7.64 16.17 6.57
N ALA A 77 -8.33 15.44 7.46
CA ALA A 77 -9.46 16.00 8.21
C ALA A 77 -9.06 17.22 9.07
N GLU A 78 -7.87 17.20 9.67
CA GLU A 78 -7.33 18.30 10.46
C GLU A 78 -6.95 19.51 9.59
N GLU A 79 -6.27 19.29 8.47
CA GLU A 79 -5.88 20.35 7.52
C GLU A 79 -7.10 21.05 6.91
N TYR A 80 -8.09 20.30 6.42
CA TYR A 80 -9.34 20.86 5.90
C TYR A 80 -10.12 21.63 6.98
N SER A 81 -10.14 21.13 8.22
CA SER A 81 -10.77 21.84 9.33
C SER A 81 -10.04 23.12 9.70
N GLY A 82 -8.71 23.16 9.63
CA GLY A 82 -7.90 24.35 9.90
C GLY A 82 -8.15 25.46 8.89
N GLN A 83 -8.12 25.13 7.60
CA GLN A 83 -8.34 26.09 6.52
C GLN A 83 -9.74 26.72 6.57
N GLN A 84 -10.79 25.92 6.82
CA GLN A 84 -12.16 26.46 6.93
C GLN A 84 -12.32 27.37 8.15
N ALA A 85 -11.69 27.04 9.29
CA ALA A 85 -11.73 27.89 10.47
C ALA A 85 -11.04 29.24 10.23
N GLU A 86 -9.90 29.27 9.53
CA GLU A 86 -9.21 30.50 9.16
C GLU A 86 -10.04 31.38 8.23
N VAL A 87 -10.64 30.80 7.17
CA VAL A 87 -11.49 31.54 6.23
C VAL A 87 -12.72 32.12 6.94
N PHE A 88 -13.33 31.38 7.85
CA PHE A 88 -14.52 31.85 8.58
C PHE A 88 -14.19 32.95 9.60
N LEU A 89 -13.05 32.84 10.30
CA LEU A 89 -12.57 33.88 11.23
C LEU A 89 -12.16 35.19 10.53
N GLN A 90 -11.73 35.10 9.27
CA GLN A 90 -11.45 36.26 8.43
C GLN A 90 -12.71 36.92 7.86
N SER A 91 -13.87 36.24 7.93
CA SER A 91 -15.14 36.78 7.44
C SER A 91 -15.78 37.74 8.45
N ASP A 92 -16.44 38.80 7.95
CA ASP A 92 -17.16 39.77 8.79
C ASP A 92 -18.33 39.14 9.57
N ALA A 93 -18.77 37.93 9.20
CA ALA A 93 -19.82 37.17 9.89
C ALA A 93 -19.40 36.72 11.30
N ALA A 94 -18.11 36.42 11.52
CA ALA A 94 -17.60 36.01 12.83
C ALA A 94 -17.58 37.15 13.87
N ARG A 95 -17.58 38.41 13.40
CA ARG A 95 -17.56 39.61 14.28
C ARG A 95 -18.93 40.00 14.82
N GLN A 96 -20.02 39.58 14.17
CA GLN A 96 -21.38 39.97 14.56
C GLN A 96 -22.05 38.98 15.52
N ASP A 97 -21.79 37.67 15.40
CA ASP A 97 -22.31 36.65 16.31
C ASP A 97 -21.30 35.50 16.53
N PRO A 98 -20.46 35.60 17.59
CA PRO A 98 -19.44 34.60 17.89
C PRO A 98 -20.02 33.21 18.20
N SER A 99 -21.23 33.15 18.74
CA SER A 99 -21.85 31.90 19.18
C SER A 99 -22.31 31.04 17.99
N MET A 100 -22.95 31.69 17.01
CA MET A 100 -23.34 31.08 15.74
C MET A 100 -22.12 30.70 14.89
N ALA A 101 -21.06 31.52 14.92
CA ALA A 101 -19.81 31.22 14.23
C ALA A 101 -19.15 29.95 14.77
N LEU A 102 -19.04 29.81 16.10
CA LEU A 102 -18.48 28.61 16.73
C LEU A 102 -19.30 27.35 16.46
N ALA A 103 -20.63 27.45 16.46
CA ALA A 103 -21.51 26.33 16.13
C ALA A 103 -21.34 25.87 14.67
N THR A 104 -21.19 26.82 13.75
CA THR A 104 -20.97 26.54 12.31
C THR A 104 -19.61 25.88 12.07
N ILE A 105 -18.54 26.39 12.71
CA ILE A 105 -17.19 25.81 12.64
C ILE A 105 -17.19 24.39 13.23
N SER A 106 -17.89 24.18 14.35
CA SER A 106 -18.00 22.84 14.97
C SER A 106 -18.76 21.85 14.07
N ALA A 107 -19.87 22.27 13.46
CA ALA A 107 -20.63 21.45 12.53
C ALA A 107 -19.82 21.10 11.28
N ALA A 108 -19.10 22.05 10.70
CA ALA A 108 -18.22 21.84 9.55
C ALA A 108 -17.07 20.89 9.89
N LYS A 109 -16.43 21.05 11.05
CA LYS A 109 -15.38 20.15 11.54
C LYS A 109 -15.89 18.71 11.68
N ASN A 110 -17.09 18.52 12.25
CA ASN A 110 -17.69 17.21 12.40
C ASN A 110 -18.07 16.57 11.04
N ALA A 111 -18.60 17.36 10.11
CA ALA A 111 -18.93 16.91 8.76
C ALA A 111 -17.69 16.48 7.98
N ASN A 112 -16.61 17.29 8.02
CA ASN A 112 -15.35 16.97 7.35
C ASN A 112 -14.71 15.70 7.95
N ARG A 113 -14.73 15.57 9.28
CA ARG A 113 -14.25 14.35 9.95
C ARG A 113 -15.04 13.11 9.52
N ALA A 114 -16.36 13.22 9.39
CA ALA A 114 -17.19 12.11 8.94
C ALA A 114 -16.92 11.73 7.47
N ALA A 115 -16.72 12.72 6.60
CA ALA A 115 -16.34 12.50 5.21
C ALA A 115 -14.97 11.81 5.10
N ALA A 116 -13.95 12.30 5.82
CA ALA A 116 -12.62 11.72 5.83
C ALA A 116 -12.62 10.27 6.37
N VAL A 117 -13.41 9.96 7.40
CA VAL A 117 -13.55 8.58 7.91
C VAL A 117 -14.14 7.65 6.84
N ARG A 118 -15.12 8.12 6.07
CA ARG A 118 -15.73 7.33 5.00
C ARG A 118 -14.73 7.07 3.87
N GLU A 119 -14.04 8.11 3.43
CA GLU A 119 -12.99 8.00 2.41
C GLU A 119 -11.87 7.06 2.85
N ALA A 120 -11.42 7.17 4.10
CA ALA A 120 -10.47 6.26 4.72
C ALA A 120 -10.94 4.80 4.68
N GLN A 121 -12.22 4.55 4.97
CA GLN A 121 -12.78 3.20 4.93
C GLN A 121 -12.83 2.64 3.51
N GLU A 122 -13.26 3.45 2.53
CA GLU A 122 -13.31 3.05 1.12
C GLU A 122 -11.89 2.77 0.58
N LYS A 123 -10.92 3.65 0.89
CA LYS A 123 -9.49 3.48 0.58
C LYS A 123 -8.93 2.22 1.24
N ARG A 124 -9.19 2.02 2.54
CA ARG A 124 -8.77 0.83 3.28
C ARG A 124 -9.30 -0.46 2.66
N LEU A 125 -10.59 -0.50 2.30
CA LEU A 125 -11.18 -1.68 1.66
C LEU A 125 -10.51 -1.98 0.33
N ARG A 126 -10.29 -0.96 -0.50
CA ARG A 126 -9.64 -1.10 -1.80
C ARG A 126 -8.19 -1.61 -1.65
N GLU A 127 -7.40 -0.96 -0.81
CA GLU A 127 -5.96 -1.24 -0.70
C GLU A 127 -5.68 -2.57 0.01
N LEU A 128 -6.42 -2.90 1.06
CA LEU A 128 -6.20 -4.16 1.80
C LEU A 128 -6.73 -5.39 1.05
N SER A 129 -7.80 -5.25 0.26
CA SER A 129 -8.42 -6.41 -0.42
C SER A 129 -7.49 -7.10 -1.43
N ASN A 130 -6.50 -6.38 -1.95
CA ASN A 130 -5.60 -6.89 -2.97
C ASN A 130 -4.24 -7.34 -2.40
N LEU A 131 -3.97 -7.11 -1.11
CA LEU A 131 -2.69 -7.48 -0.52
C LEU A 131 -2.47 -8.99 -0.55
N ILE A 132 -1.23 -9.40 -0.82
CA ILE A 132 -0.83 -10.79 -0.71
C ILE A 132 -0.82 -11.19 0.76
N VAL A 133 -1.57 -12.25 1.08
CA VAL A 133 -1.74 -12.78 2.44
C VAL A 133 -1.25 -14.23 2.48
N PRO A 134 -1.00 -14.78 3.68
CA PRO A 134 -0.74 -16.20 3.84
C PRO A 134 -1.78 -17.06 3.12
N VAL A 135 -1.33 -17.98 2.27
CA VAL A 135 -2.23 -18.77 1.41
C VAL A 135 -1.68 -20.17 1.16
N HIS A 136 -2.59 -21.15 1.22
CA HIS A 136 -2.32 -22.51 0.76
C HIS A 136 -2.69 -22.62 -0.72
N ILE A 137 -1.76 -23.10 -1.55
CA ILE A 137 -1.92 -23.21 -3.00
C ILE A 137 -1.92 -24.70 -3.37
N GLU A 138 -3.10 -25.20 -3.71
CA GLU A 138 -3.27 -26.60 -4.15
C GLU A 138 -2.55 -26.87 -5.48
N PRO A 139 -2.17 -28.13 -5.77
CA PRO A 139 -1.64 -28.53 -7.07
C PRO A 139 -2.51 -28.08 -8.24
N GLY A 140 -1.88 -27.50 -9.27
CA GLY A 140 -2.53 -26.97 -10.47
C GLY A 140 -3.30 -25.67 -10.27
N ARG A 141 -3.24 -25.05 -9.08
CA ARG A 141 -3.86 -23.74 -8.82
C ARG A 141 -2.86 -22.60 -8.97
N ALA A 142 -3.39 -21.44 -9.29
CA ALA A 142 -2.68 -20.17 -9.22
C ALA A 142 -3.36 -19.21 -8.25
N VAL A 143 -2.56 -18.42 -7.55
CA VAL A 143 -3.00 -17.31 -6.69
C VAL A 143 -2.30 -16.04 -7.13
N ARG A 144 -2.96 -14.91 -6.87
CA ARG A 144 -2.45 -13.58 -7.22
C ARG A 144 -2.69 -12.63 -6.05
N GLY A 145 -1.71 -11.80 -5.75
CA GLY A 145 -1.82 -10.76 -4.72
C GLY A 145 -0.84 -9.61 -5.00
N VAL A 146 -1.00 -8.53 -4.25
CA VAL A 146 -0.18 -7.32 -4.34
C VAL A 146 0.71 -7.20 -3.13
N LEU A 147 1.99 -6.95 -3.35
CA LEU A 147 2.93 -6.54 -2.33
C LEU A 147 3.17 -5.03 -2.45
N LYS A 148 2.85 -4.28 -1.40
CA LYS A 148 3.17 -2.85 -1.31
C LYS A 148 4.42 -2.64 -0.49
N VAL A 149 5.26 -1.70 -0.90
CA VAL A 149 6.51 -1.39 -0.23
C VAL A 149 6.64 0.11 0.06
N ASP A 150 7.48 0.47 1.03
CA ASP A 150 7.73 1.86 1.40
C ASP A 150 8.60 2.54 0.33
N ALA A 151 8.11 3.64 -0.24
CA ALA A 151 8.85 4.38 -1.25
C ALA A 151 10.09 5.08 -0.67
N ASN A 152 10.11 5.39 0.62
CA ASN A 152 11.25 6.05 1.27
C ASN A 152 12.50 5.18 1.33
N ASP A 153 12.32 3.86 1.30
CA ASP A 153 13.43 2.91 1.33
C ASP A 153 14.04 2.66 -0.06
N ILE A 154 13.46 3.25 -1.10
CA ILE A 154 13.89 3.06 -2.48
C ILE A 154 14.89 4.13 -2.85
N LEU A 155 16.12 3.71 -3.12
CA LEU A 155 17.20 4.60 -3.51
C LEU A 155 17.00 5.02 -4.98
N PRO A 156 17.13 6.33 -5.28
CA PRO A 156 17.01 6.83 -6.65
C PRO A 156 18.07 6.18 -7.55
N ASP A 157 17.71 5.97 -8.81
CA ASP A 157 18.58 5.37 -9.84
C ASP A 157 19.14 3.98 -9.51
N THR A 158 18.54 3.28 -8.53
CA THR A 158 18.88 1.88 -8.22
C THR A 158 17.77 0.95 -8.65
N PRO A 159 18.10 -0.22 -9.23
CA PRO A 159 17.10 -1.19 -9.59
C PRO A 159 16.49 -1.81 -8.33
N LEU A 160 15.18 -2.07 -8.39
CA LEU A 160 14.48 -2.87 -7.42
C LEU A 160 14.67 -4.35 -7.74
N ARG A 161 15.02 -5.14 -6.73
CA ARG A 161 15.17 -6.59 -6.83
C ARG A 161 14.15 -7.26 -5.93
N VAL A 162 13.33 -8.13 -6.50
CA VAL A 162 12.37 -8.95 -5.76
C VAL A 162 12.88 -10.38 -5.74
N PHE A 163 13.19 -10.88 -4.55
CA PHE A 163 13.55 -12.26 -4.30
C PHE A 163 12.35 -12.99 -3.72
N LEU A 164 12.00 -14.14 -4.28
CA LEU A 164 10.93 -14.99 -3.77
C LEU A 164 11.45 -16.40 -3.58
N THR A 165 11.23 -16.96 -2.39
CA THR A 165 11.58 -18.36 -2.09
C THR A 165 10.32 -19.19 -1.93
N LEU A 166 10.21 -20.31 -2.63
CA LEU A 166 9.05 -21.20 -2.60
C LEU A 166 9.55 -22.64 -2.56
N GLU A 167 9.27 -23.36 -1.46
CA GLU A 167 9.69 -24.76 -1.29
C GLU A 167 11.20 -25.01 -1.56
N GLY A 168 12.05 -24.04 -1.21
CA GLY A 168 13.50 -24.11 -1.44
C GLY A 168 13.97 -23.70 -2.84
N GLU A 169 13.06 -23.42 -3.77
CA GLU A 169 13.36 -22.77 -5.05
C GLU A 169 13.40 -21.25 -4.86
N SER A 170 14.42 -20.59 -5.44
CA SER A 170 14.57 -19.13 -5.37
C SER A 170 14.41 -18.49 -6.74
N TYR A 171 13.65 -17.39 -6.77
CA TYR A 171 13.34 -16.60 -7.94
C TYR A 171 13.81 -15.17 -7.72
N GLU A 172 14.44 -14.56 -8.73
CA GLU A 172 14.89 -13.18 -8.69
C GLU A 172 14.31 -12.42 -9.89
N PHE A 173 13.73 -11.26 -9.59
CA PHE A 173 13.17 -10.33 -10.58
C PHE A 173 13.78 -8.96 -10.38
N VAL A 174 14.22 -8.33 -11.46
CA VAL A 174 14.89 -7.02 -11.43
C VAL A 174 14.05 -6.02 -12.21
N PHE A 175 13.81 -4.85 -11.62
CA PHE A 175 13.00 -3.78 -12.18
C PHE A 175 13.76 -2.47 -12.15
N ASP A 176 13.84 -1.81 -13.30
CA ASP A 176 14.30 -0.43 -13.36
C ASP A 176 13.18 0.50 -12.89
N VAL A 177 13.50 1.38 -11.94
CA VAL A 177 12.55 2.35 -11.38
C VAL A 177 13.07 3.76 -11.56
N GLY A 178 12.16 4.68 -11.89
CA GLY A 178 12.47 6.09 -12.00
C GLY A 178 11.88 6.84 -10.81
N SER A 179 12.67 7.68 -10.14
CA SER A 179 12.10 8.70 -9.26
C SER A 179 11.37 9.74 -10.10
N LYS A 180 10.13 10.09 -9.72
CA LYS A 180 9.47 11.31 -10.22
C LYS A 180 10.22 12.56 -9.73
#